data_AF-A0A3M2SZX5-F1
#
_entry.id   AF-A0A3M2SZX5-F1
#
_cell.length_a   1.000
_cell.length_b   1.000
_cell.length_c   1.000
_cell.angle_alpha   90.00
_cell.angle_beta   90.00
_cell.angle_gamma   90.00
#
_symmetry.space_group_name_H-M   'P 1'
#
loop_
_entity.id
_entity.type
_entity.pdbx_description
1 polymer ?
#
loop_
_entity_poly.entity_id
_entity_poly.type
_entity_poly.pdbx_seq_one_letter_code
_entity_poly.pdbx_strand_id
1 'polypeptide(L)'
;MDSNAVGELVGFLALSSSEAPAYVGASSGLSLAVNLGEMVQATVWNQVLSPQQQNQRRQQLSNGGAGPDTGHGTRGIPPQPPNASNRFRDRPLGMENLHPASVEPPNDEIGARLVDVYLTRLHVRYPFLDRVELWRLHGERWRLAKAKREELSKSERFGIFKLFLVYAIGATLIQLSENNTLAPPERFYMTALQQVPGMCETRSVENIEAMTLLVVYHLRSASSHGIWYMIGLAMRTAIDIGLHRKANEINLDPFTAQMHRRLFWTVYYLERVVSMSLGRPFSLSDRHIDVELPLDVNDDANDVDIRDLPDPFTSYRFKDPA
;
A
#
# COMPACT_ATOMS: atom_id res chain seq x y z
N MET A 1 29.71 -23.84 -23.91
CA MET A 1 28.72 -23.83 -25.01
C MET A 1 27.78 -24.97 -24.70
N ASP A 2 26.58 -24.79 -24.14
CA ASP A 2 25.72 -23.61 -24.08
C ASP A 2 24.90 -23.67 -22.78
N SER A 3 24.86 -22.57 -22.03
CA SER A 3 23.74 -22.30 -21.12
C SER A 3 23.08 -21.03 -21.62
N ASN A 4 21.97 -21.20 -22.32
CA ASN A 4 21.14 -20.11 -22.80
C ASN A 4 20.49 -19.43 -21.58
N ALA A 5 21.22 -18.50 -20.97
CA ALA A 5 20.91 -17.75 -19.75
C ALA A 5 19.75 -16.74 -19.89
N VAL A 6 18.88 -16.97 -20.88
CA VAL A 6 17.81 -16.05 -21.29
C VAL A 6 16.47 -16.41 -20.63
N GLY A 7 16.37 -17.59 -19.99
CA GLY A 7 15.11 -18.16 -19.49
C GLY A 7 14.83 -18.07 -17.99
N GLU A 8 15.80 -17.73 -17.14
CA GLU A 8 15.59 -17.62 -15.68
C GLU A 8 15.52 -16.17 -15.22
N LEU A 9 14.32 -15.73 -14.85
CA LEU A 9 14.00 -14.52 -14.07
C LEU A 9 14.24 -13.16 -14.75
N VAL A 10 13.54 -12.88 -15.85
CA VAL A 10 13.38 -11.49 -16.31
C VAL A 10 12.52 -10.71 -15.30
N GLY A 11 13.19 -9.89 -14.49
CA GLY A 11 12.60 -9.01 -13.46
C GLY A 11 13.18 -7.60 -13.55
N PHE A 12 13.08 -6.98 -14.72
CA PHE A 12 13.59 -5.63 -14.95
C PHE A 12 12.55 -4.80 -15.69
N LEU A 13 12.11 -3.70 -15.07
CA LEU A 13 11.26 -2.68 -15.68
C LEU A 13 12.06 -1.39 -15.80
N ALA A 14 12.10 -0.81 -16.99
CA ALA A 14 12.61 0.53 -17.24
C ALA A 14 11.44 1.39 -17.73
N LEU A 15 11.07 2.43 -16.97
CA LEU A 15 9.92 3.29 -17.27
C LEU A 15 10.30 4.55 -18.07
N SER A 16 11.58 4.70 -18.41
CA SER A 16 12.06 5.65 -19.42
C SER A 16 13.35 5.14 -20.06
N SER A 17 13.66 5.60 -21.28
CA SER A 17 14.87 5.21 -22.03
C SER A 17 16.19 5.67 -21.39
N SER A 18 16.13 6.36 -20.24
CA SER A 18 17.27 7.02 -19.60
C SER A 18 17.58 6.50 -18.18
N GLU A 19 16.79 5.54 -17.67
CA GLU A 19 16.98 4.98 -16.32
C GLU A 19 17.58 3.58 -16.36
N ALA A 20 18.46 3.28 -15.41
CA ALA A 20 19.02 1.94 -15.23
C ALA A 20 17.91 0.97 -14.79
N PRO A 21 17.86 -0.26 -15.33
CA PRO A 21 16.79 -1.20 -15.03
C PRO A 21 16.79 -1.56 -13.54
N ALA A 22 15.66 -1.34 -12.87
CA ALA A 22 15.48 -1.70 -11.46
C ALA A 22 15.18 -3.20 -11.35
N TYR A 23 15.95 -3.92 -10.52
CA TYR A 23 15.76 -5.35 -10.27
C TYR A 23 14.51 -5.57 -9.41
N VAL A 24 13.46 -6.05 -10.05
CA VAL A 24 12.23 -6.53 -9.42
C VAL A 24 12.45 -8.03 -9.26
N GLY A 25 12.90 -8.47 -8.08
CA GLY A 25 13.17 -9.89 -7.80
C GLY A 25 11.96 -10.81 -8.04
N ALA A 26 12.08 -12.10 -7.72
CA ALA A 26 11.02 -13.10 -7.92
C ALA A 26 9.64 -12.56 -7.52
N SER A 27 8.80 -12.35 -8.53
CA SER A 27 7.70 -11.39 -8.54
C SER A 27 6.65 -11.67 -7.47
N SER A 28 6.70 -10.96 -6.34
CA SER A 28 5.52 -10.79 -5.49
C SER A 28 4.73 -9.59 -5.97
N GLY A 29 3.42 -9.74 -6.15
CA GLY A 29 2.59 -8.64 -6.61
C GLY A 29 2.63 -7.44 -5.67
N LEU A 30 2.96 -7.67 -4.40
CA LEU A 30 3.16 -6.64 -3.39
C LEU A 30 4.46 -5.86 -3.57
N SER A 31 5.58 -6.47 -3.95
CA SER A 31 6.81 -5.72 -4.27
C SER A 31 6.59 -4.80 -5.46
N LEU A 32 5.84 -5.24 -6.48
CA LEU A 32 5.44 -4.37 -7.59
C LEU A 32 4.48 -3.27 -7.13
N ALA A 33 3.50 -3.59 -6.27
CA ALA A 33 2.58 -2.61 -5.70
C ALA A 33 3.29 -1.53 -4.88
N VAL A 34 4.26 -1.92 -4.07
CA VAL A 34 5.06 -1.01 -3.25
C VAL A 34 5.98 -0.16 -4.12
N ASN A 35 6.69 -0.75 -5.08
CA ASN A 35 7.49 0.00 -6.05
C ASN A 35 6.64 0.98 -6.87
N LEU A 36 5.42 0.59 -7.27
CA LEU A 36 4.46 1.49 -7.90
C LEU A 36 4.13 2.64 -6.96
N GLY A 37 3.80 2.37 -5.69
CA GLY A 37 3.52 3.39 -4.67
C GLY A 37 4.69 4.34 -4.40
N GLU A 38 5.92 3.83 -4.37
CA GLU A 38 7.16 4.60 -4.17
C GLU A 38 7.49 5.53 -5.33
N MET A 39 7.35 5.03 -6.57
CA MET A 39 7.54 5.83 -7.77
C MET A 39 6.56 7.02 -7.80
N VAL A 40 5.36 6.85 -7.24
CA VAL A 40 4.40 7.95 -7.12
C VAL A 40 4.80 8.94 -6.02
N GLN A 41 5.24 8.47 -4.85
CA GLN A 41 5.64 9.37 -3.76
C GLN A 41 6.86 10.23 -4.10
N ALA A 42 7.82 9.70 -4.89
CA ALA A 42 8.95 10.48 -5.39
C ALA A 42 8.51 11.68 -6.26
N THR A 43 7.39 11.54 -6.98
CA THR A 43 6.82 12.62 -7.81
C THR A 43 6.19 13.72 -6.94
N VAL A 44 5.54 13.34 -5.83
CA VAL A 44 4.88 14.27 -4.90
C VAL A 44 5.88 15.03 -4.03
N TRP A 45 6.91 14.36 -3.49
CA TRP A 45 7.93 15.04 -2.68
C TRP A 45 8.74 16.06 -3.49
N ASN A 46 9.00 15.79 -4.77
CA ASN A 46 9.61 16.77 -5.67
C ASN A 46 8.75 18.01 -5.90
N GLN A 47 7.42 17.89 -5.85
CA GLN A 47 6.47 19.01 -6.02
C GLN A 47 6.21 19.79 -4.70
N VAL A 48 6.27 19.12 -3.55
CA VAL A 48 6.08 19.74 -2.22
C VAL A 48 7.33 20.50 -1.75
N LEU A 49 8.53 20.11 -2.18
CA LEU A 49 9.80 20.78 -1.83
C LEU A 49 10.14 21.99 -2.71
N SER A 50 9.50 22.13 -3.88
CA SER A 50 9.76 23.22 -4.84
C SER A 50 9.41 24.63 -4.32
N PRO A 51 8.33 24.85 -3.53
CA PRO A 51 8.00 26.18 -2.99
C PRO A 51 8.98 26.67 -1.92
N GLN A 52 9.54 25.77 -1.11
CA GLN A 52 10.48 26.14 -0.04
C GLN A 52 11.87 26.53 -0.58
N GLN A 53 12.32 25.88 -1.67
CA GLN A 53 13.59 26.21 -2.33
C GLN A 53 13.54 27.53 -3.12
N GLN A 54 12.38 27.91 -3.68
CA GLN A 54 12.21 29.21 -4.36
C GLN A 54 12.28 30.39 -3.39
N ASN A 55 11.76 30.24 -2.16
CA ASN A 55 11.85 31.29 -1.13
C ASN A 55 13.29 31.49 -0.60
N GLN A 56 14.09 30.42 -0.49
CA GLN A 56 15.51 30.53 -0.14
C GLN A 56 16.35 31.20 -1.25
N ARG A 57 16.03 30.95 -2.54
CA ARG A 57 16.67 31.66 -3.66
C ARG A 57 16.39 33.17 -3.67
N ARG A 58 15.17 33.58 -3.30
CA ARG A 58 14.78 35.01 -3.28
C ARG A 58 15.48 35.81 -2.19
N GLN A 59 15.78 35.19 -1.04
CA GLN A 59 16.50 35.86 0.06
C GLN A 59 18.02 35.99 -0.20
N GLN A 60 18.63 35.06 -0.92
CA GLN A 60 20.06 35.15 -1.28
C GLN A 60 20.36 36.23 -2.34
N LEU A 61 19.42 36.49 -3.26
CA LEU A 61 19.57 37.55 -4.28
C LEU A 61 19.36 38.96 -3.71
N SER A 62 18.82 39.10 -2.50
CA SER A 62 18.58 40.38 -1.82
C SER A 62 19.77 40.89 -1.00
N ASN A 63 20.76 40.04 -0.70
CA ASN A 63 21.86 40.37 0.23
C ASN A 63 23.22 40.59 -0.45
N GLY A 64 23.29 40.62 -1.78
CA GLY A 64 24.51 40.91 -2.54
C GLY A 64 24.59 42.37 -2.98
N GLY A 65 24.85 43.29 -2.05
CA GLY A 65 25.05 44.72 -2.33
C GLY A 65 26.42 45.03 -2.95
N ALA A 66 26.38 45.70 -4.11
CA ALA A 66 27.23 46.75 -4.68
C ALA A 66 28.75 46.84 -4.34
N GLY A 67 29.57 46.88 -5.40
CA GLY A 67 30.94 47.44 -5.42
C GLY A 67 31.40 47.72 -6.87
N PRO A 68 32.20 48.77 -7.15
CA PRO A 68 32.05 49.59 -8.36
C PRO A 68 32.99 49.27 -9.54
N ASP A 69 32.57 49.72 -10.72
CA ASP A 69 33.24 49.71 -12.02
C ASP A 69 34.61 50.39 -12.04
N THR A 70 35.56 49.79 -12.77
CA THR A 70 36.53 50.52 -13.62
C THR A 70 36.81 49.68 -14.86
N GLY A 71 36.75 50.29 -16.05
CA GLY A 71 36.80 49.59 -17.34
C GLY A 71 38.09 49.79 -18.13
N HIS A 72 38.32 48.93 -19.12
CA HIS A 72 38.88 49.27 -20.45
C HIS A 72 38.82 48.05 -21.37
N GLY A 73 38.50 48.29 -22.65
CA GLY A 73 38.08 47.26 -23.59
C GLY A 73 39.20 46.50 -24.30
N THR A 74 38.87 45.31 -24.78
CA THR A 74 39.34 44.77 -26.07
C THR A 74 38.47 43.56 -26.45
N ARG A 75 38.07 43.50 -27.72
CA ARG A 75 37.31 42.41 -28.35
C ARG A 75 38.06 41.08 -28.19
N GLY A 76 37.45 40.13 -27.50
CA GLY A 76 37.84 38.73 -27.47
C GLY A 76 36.60 37.89 -27.18
N ILE A 77 36.42 36.82 -27.97
CA ILE A 77 35.36 35.83 -27.82
C ILE A 77 35.36 35.33 -26.36
N PRO A 78 34.22 35.30 -25.64
CA PRO A 78 34.22 34.81 -24.27
C PRO A 78 34.64 33.33 -24.27
N PRO A 79 35.60 32.92 -23.41
CA PRO A 79 35.91 31.51 -23.26
C PRO A 79 34.66 30.78 -22.75
N GLN A 80 34.36 29.64 -23.37
CA GLN A 80 33.35 28.69 -22.88
C GLN A 80 33.53 28.50 -21.36
N PRO A 81 32.46 28.55 -20.56
CA PRO A 81 32.57 28.20 -19.15
C PRO A 81 33.09 26.76 -19.05
N PRO A 82 34.05 26.47 -18.15
CA PRO A 82 34.50 25.11 -17.94
C PRO A 82 33.29 24.26 -17.58
N ASN A 83 33.19 23.08 -18.21
CA ASN A 83 32.20 22.04 -17.97
C ASN A 83 31.71 22.04 -16.51
N ALA A 84 30.59 22.71 -16.25
CA ALA A 84 29.83 22.56 -15.02
C ALA A 84 28.94 21.33 -15.16
N SER A 85 29.53 20.19 -15.54
CA SER A 85 28.85 18.90 -15.62
C SER A 85 28.79 18.19 -14.27
N ASN A 86 29.03 18.88 -13.15
CA ASN A 86 29.16 18.20 -11.86
C ASN A 86 28.78 19.01 -10.62
N ARG A 87 27.66 19.74 -10.66
CA ARG A 87 27.09 20.32 -9.43
C ARG A 87 25.58 20.09 -9.35
N PHE A 88 25.24 19.16 -8.47
CA PHE A 88 23.91 18.89 -7.92
C PHE A 88 22.87 18.42 -8.95
N ARG A 89 23.12 17.23 -9.53
CA ARG A 89 22.02 16.28 -9.71
C ARG A 89 21.60 15.87 -8.30
N ASP A 90 20.61 16.55 -7.75
CA ASP A 90 19.89 16.01 -6.59
C ASP A 90 19.34 14.66 -7.05
N ARG A 91 19.99 13.60 -6.57
CA ARG A 91 19.52 12.24 -6.68
C ARG A 91 18.08 12.27 -6.14
N PRO A 92 17.07 11.73 -6.85
CA PRO A 92 15.76 11.56 -6.23
C PRO A 92 16.01 10.83 -4.91
N LEU A 93 15.43 11.33 -3.82
CA LEU A 93 15.59 10.72 -2.50
C LEU A 93 15.07 9.28 -2.57
N GLY A 94 15.96 8.36 -2.90
CA GLY A 94 15.75 6.94 -2.73
C GLY A 94 15.58 6.66 -1.25
N MET A 95 14.88 5.58 -0.95
CA MET A 95 14.69 5.05 0.41
C MET A 95 16.00 4.94 1.21
N GLU A 96 17.16 4.92 0.54
CA GLU A 96 18.50 5.00 1.11
C GLU A 96 18.80 6.24 1.98
N ASN A 97 18.09 7.36 1.82
CA ASN A 97 18.30 8.58 2.61
C ASN A 97 17.28 8.76 3.75
N LEU A 98 16.24 7.92 3.79
CA LEU A 98 15.34 7.81 4.94
C LEU A 98 15.88 6.69 5.81
N HIS A 99 16.88 6.96 6.66
CA HIS A 99 17.12 6.08 7.80
C HIS A 99 15.80 6.00 8.57
N PRO A 100 15.11 4.84 8.59
CA PRO A 100 13.85 4.75 9.28
C PRO A 100 14.21 4.64 10.75
N ALA A 101 14.14 5.75 11.48
CA ALA A 101 13.87 5.61 12.89
C ALA A 101 12.53 4.87 12.97
N SER A 102 12.56 3.61 13.39
CA SER A 102 11.36 2.85 13.74
C SER A 102 10.54 3.74 14.66
N VAL A 103 9.44 4.28 14.13
CA VAL A 103 8.61 5.23 14.88
C VAL A 103 7.94 4.42 15.97
N GLU A 104 8.08 4.87 17.21
CA GLU A 104 7.41 4.24 18.34
C GLU A 104 5.90 4.13 18.05
N PRO A 105 5.26 3.00 18.41
CA PRO A 105 3.83 2.87 18.23
C PRO A 105 3.10 3.96 19.05
N PRO A 106 1.91 4.40 18.59
CA PRO A 106 1.16 5.43 19.30
C PRO A 106 0.80 4.97 20.72
N ASN A 107 0.59 5.93 21.64
CA ASN A 107 0.03 5.65 22.96
C ASN A 107 -1.40 5.06 22.84
N ASP A 108 -1.95 4.52 23.93
CA ASP A 108 -3.26 3.84 23.88
C ASP A 108 -4.37 4.77 23.38
N GLU A 109 -4.40 6.02 23.87
CA GLU A 109 -5.44 7.00 23.50
C GLU A 109 -5.44 7.31 22.00
N ILE A 110 -4.27 7.67 21.45
CA ILE A 110 -4.14 7.99 20.02
C ILE A 110 -4.36 6.73 19.18
N GLY A 111 -3.73 5.62 19.55
CA GLY A 111 -3.82 4.38 18.77
C GLY A 111 -5.25 3.83 18.74
N ALA A 112 -5.95 3.81 19.86
CA ALA A 112 -7.35 3.39 19.93
C ALA A 112 -8.24 4.29 19.06
N ARG A 113 -8.07 5.62 19.17
CA ARG A 113 -8.81 6.57 18.33
C ARG A 113 -8.59 6.35 16.83
N LEU A 114 -7.36 6.05 16.42
CA LEU A 114 -7.03 5.78 15.02
C LEU A 114 -7.69 4.49 14.51
N VAL A 115 -7.68 3.43 15.32
CA VAL A 115 -8.36 2.15 15.00
C VAL A 115 -9.87 2.36 14.95
N ASP A 116 -10.46 3.05 15.92
CA ASP A 116 -11.89 3.37 15.95
C ASP A 116 -12.34 4.14 14.71
N VAL A 117 -11.58 5.16 14.30
CA VAL A 117 -11.91 5.92 13.09
C VAL A 117 -11.84 5.05 11.84
N TYR A 118 -10.85 4.17 11.73
CA TYR A 118 -10.79 3.20 10.64
C TYR A 118 -12.02 2.29 10.64
N LEU A 119 -12.35 1.69 11.79
CA LEU A 119 -13.44 0.74 11.94
C LEU A 119 -14.81 1.38 11.64
N THR A 120 -15.05 2.58 12.15
CA THR A 120 -16.36 3.26 12.03
C THR A 120 -16.59 3.90 10.68
N ARG A 121 -15.53 4.36 9.98
CA ARG A 121 -15.69 5.13 8.74
C ARG A 121 -15.33 4.37 7.47
N LEU A 122 -14.43 3.40 7.58
CA LEU A 122 -13.91 2.69 6.42
C LEU A 122 -14.33 1.24 6.42
N HIS A 123 -14.12 0.54 7.53
CA HIS A 123 -14.39 -0.88 7.61
C HIS A 123 -15.86 -1.19 7.34
N VAL A 124 -16.80 -0.33 7.74
CA VAL A 124 -18.23 -0.43 7.37
C VAL A 124 -18.44 -0.53 5.85
N ARG A 125 -17.60 0.14 5.06
CA ARG A 125 -17.67 0.09 3.58
C ARG A 125 -16.82 -1.03 2.99
N TYR A 126 -15.70 -1.36 3.64
CA TYR A 126 -14.70 -2.34 3.20
C TYR A 126 -14.37 -3.30 4.36
N PRO A 127 -15.26 -4.25 4.70
CA PRO A 127 -15.15 -5.06 5.93
C PRO A 127 -14.24 -6.29 5.74
N PHE A 128 -13.02 -6.09 5.23
CA PHE A 128 -12.13 -7.19 4.83
C PHE A 128 -11.07 -7.58 5.87
N LEU A 129 -11.07 -6.95 7.04
CA LEU A 129 -10.16 -7.27 8.15
C LEU A 129 -10.95 -7.86 9.32
N ASP A 130 -10.28 -8.54 10.25
CA ASP A 130 -10.88 -8.98 11.51
C ASP A 130 -10.71 -7.89 12.59
N ARG A 131 -11.83 -7.36 13.10
CA ARG A 131 -11.86 -6.40 14.23
C ARG A 131 -11.14 -6.89 15.47
N VAL A 132 -11.35 -8.14 15.86
CA VAL A 132 -10.76 -8.72 17.08
C VAL A 132 -9.25 -8.80 16.92
N GLU A 133 -8.79 -9.21 15.74
CA GLU A 133 -7.37 -9.22 15.41
C GLU A 133 -6.75 -7.82 15.48
N LEU A 134 -7.42 -6.79 14.95
CA LEU A 134 -6.91 -5.41 14.99
C LEU A 134 -6.72 -4.90 16.41
N TRP A 135 -7.68 -5.15 17.30
CA TRP A 135 -7.55 -4.76 18.71
C TRP A 135 -6.50 -5.57 19.46
N ARG A 136 -6.36 -6.87 19.16
CA ARG A 136 -5.28 -7.70 19.69
C ARG A 136 -3.91 -7.16 19.28
N LEU A 137 -3.74 -6.83 17.99
CA LEU A 137 -2.51 -6.23 17.46
C LEU A 137 -2.23 -4.87 18.11
N HIS A 138 -3.26 -4.04 18.33
CA HIS A 138 -3.13 -2.78 19.06
C HIS A 138 -2.63 -3.01 20.50
N GLY A 139 -3.16 -4.00 21.23
CA GLY A 139 -2.69 -4.34 22.57
C GLY A 139 -1.24 -4.85 22.60
N GLU A 140 -0.83 -5.62 21.59
CA GLU A 140 0.52 -6.20 21.50
C GLU A 140 1.58 -5.26 20.90
N ARG A 141 1.18 -4.08 20.38
CA ARG A 141 2.05 -3.21 19.57
C ARG A 141 3.39 -2.85 20.21
N TRP A 142 3.45 -2.70 21.54
CA TRP A 142 4.69 -2.40 22.25
C TRP A 142 5.65 -3.59 22.31
N ARG A 143 5.11 -4.81 22.43
CA ARG A 143 5.92 -6.04 22.34
C ARG A 143 6.47 -6.18 20.93
N LEU A 144 5.60 -6.02 19.94
CA LEU A 144 5.93 -6.15 18.51
C LEU A 144 6.96 -5.11 18.06
N ALA A 145 6.88 -3.86 18.54
CA ALA A 145 7.81 -2.80 18.19
C ALA A 145 9.21 -2.98 18.81
N LYS A 146 9.33 -3.71 19.93
CA LYS A 146 10.62 -3.97 20.60
C LYS A 146 11.35 -5.19 20.06
N ALA A 147 10.63 -6.14 19.48
CA ALA A 147 11.21 -7.36 18.93
C ALA A 147 12.11 -7.04 17.74
N LYS A 148 13.22 -7.79 17.60
CA LYS A 148 14.06 -7.66 16.40
C LYS A 148 13.36 -8.30 15.20
N ARG A 149 13.65 -7.80 14.01
CA ARG A 149 13.00 -8.27 12.77
C ARG A 149 13.20 -9.79 12.54
N GLU A 150 14.35 -10.31 12.93
CA GLU A 150 14.72 -11.72 12.79
C GLU A 150 13.97 -12.62 13.78
N GLU A 151 13.52 -12.07 14.90
CA GLU A 151 12.77 -12.77 15.93
C GLU A 151 11.27 -12.83 15.63
N LEU A 152 10.79 -11.93 14.77
CA LEU A 152 9.38 -11.86 14.36
C LEU A 152 9.03 -12.96 13.36
N SER A 153 7.90 -13.63 13.58
CA SER A 153 7.31 -14.54 12.60
C SER A 153 6.75 -13.80 11.37
N LYS A 154 6.48 -14.52 10.27
CA LYS A 154 5.80 -13.96 9.08
C LYS A 154 4.45 -13.31 9.46
N SER A 155 3.67 -14.01 10.28
CA SER A 155 2.35 -13.55 10.75
C SER A 155 2.47 -12.28 11.59
N GLU A 156 3.44 -12.18 12.49
CA GLU A 156 3.66 -10.95 13.28
C GLU A 156 4.09 -9.78 12.40
N ARG A 157 4.99 -9.99 11.44
CA ARG A 157 5.37 -8.94 10.48
C ARG A 157 4.17 -8.44 9.67
N PHE A 158 3.32 -9.36 9.22
CA PHE A 158 2.09 -9.01 8.52
C PHE A 158 1.09 -8.30 9.44
N GLY A 159 0.97 -8.71 10.71
CA GLY A 159 0.17 -8.02 11.72
C GLY A 159 0.63 -6.58 11.97
N ILE A 160 1.95 -6.36 12.07
CA ILE A 160 2.53 -5.01 12.16
C ILE A 160 2.16 -4.19 10.93
N PHE A 161 2.35 -4.74 9.73
CA PHE A 161 1.96 -4.07 8.49
C PHE A 161 0.49 -3.64 8.49
N LYS A 162 -0.42 -4.57 8.83
CA LYS A 162 -1.86 -4.33 8.90
C LYS A 162 -2.17 -3.21 9.88
N LEU A 163 -1.69 -3.31 11.12
CA LEU A 163 -1.95 -2.34 12.18
C LEU A 163 -1.46 -0.94 11.82
N PHE A 164 -0.24 -0.83 11.29
CA PHE A 164 0.33 0.47 10.94
C PHE A 164 -0.33 1.10 9.72
N LEU A 165 -0.81 0.32 8.72
CA LEU A 165 -1.65 0.88 7.66
C LEU A 165 -3.04 1.30 8.18
N VAL A 166 -3.62 0.56 9.13
CA VAL A 166 -4.85 0.98 9.81
C VAL A 166 -4.65 2.34 10.52
N TYR A 167 -3.55 2.51 11.25
CA TYR A 167 -3.21 3.80 11.85
C TYR A 167 -3.01 4.91 10.81
N ALA A 168 -2.29 4.62 9.72
CA ALA A 168 -2.07 5.59 8.65
C ALA A 168 -3.39 6.06 8.04
N ILE A 169 -4.28 5.11 7.69
CA ILE A 169 -5.60 5.40 7.15
C ILE A 169 -6.46 6.18 8.15
N GLY A 170 -6.49 5.76 9.42
CA GLY A 170 -7.21 6.47 10.48
C GLY A 170 -6.74 7.91 10.62
N ALA A 171 -5.43 8.14 10.60
CA ALA A 171 -4.84 9.47 10.70
C ALA A 171 -5.21 10.33 9.49
N THR A 172 -5.13 9.78 8.27
CA THR A 172 -5.56 10.47 7.04
C THR A 172 -7.03 10.86 7.10
N LEU A 173 -7.91 9.97 7.57
CA LEU A 173 -9.35 10.26 7.69
C LEU A 173 -9.63 11.39 8.68
N ILE A 174 -8.90 11.46 9.79
CA ILE A 174 -9.04 12.57 10.76
C ILE A 174 -8.55 13.87 10.14
N GLN A 175 -7.38 13.87 9.50
CA GLN A 175 -6.85 15.05 8.82
C GLN A 175 -7.83 15.61 7.78
N LEU A 176 -8.44 14.74 6.97
CA LEU A 176 -9.38 15.14 5.92
C LEU A 176 -10.74 15.65 6.46
N SER A 177 -11.15 15.24 7.66
CA SER A 177 -12.48 15.55 8.20
C SER A 177 -12.49 16.64 9.26
N GLU A 178 -11.46 16.68 10.10
CA GLU A 178 -11.40 17.55 11.27
C GLU A 178 -10.35 18.67 11.12
N ASN A 179 -9.59 18.69 10.02
CA ASN A 179 -8.41 19.55 9.83
C ASN A 179 -7.43 19.47 11.03
N ASN A 180 -7.44 18.35 11.75
CA ASN A 180 -6.63 18.10 12.93
C ASN A 180 -5.60 17.01 12.61
N THR A 181 -4.33 17.26 12.93
CA THR A 181 -3.26 16.26 12.79
C THR A 181 -2.92 15.69 14.16
N LEU A 182 -3.51 14.55 14.50
CA LEU A 182 -3.10 13.78 15.68
C LEU A 182 -1.71 13.17 15.53
N ALA A 183 -1.44 12.64 14.34
CA ALA A 183 -0.17 12.04 13.99
C ALA A 183 0.01 12.10 12.46
N PRO A 184 1.23 12.28 11.94
CA PRO A 184 1.50 12.24 10.50
C PRO A 184 1.23 10.84 9.92
N PRO A 185 0.26 10.66 9.00
CA PRO A 185 -0.05 9.36 8.40
C PRO A 185 1.14 8.70 7.73
N GLU A 186 2.03 9.51 7.15
CA GLU A 186 3.21 9.07 6.40
C GLU A 186 4.16 8.27 7.30
N ARG A 187 4.25 8.62 8.59
CA ARG A 187 5.11 7.90 9.53
C ARG A 187 4.63 6.47 9.75
N PHE A 188 3.32 6.29 9.94
CA PHE A 188 2.76 4.95 10.10
C PHE A 188 2.85 4.14 8.81
N TYR A 189 2.60 4.79 7.67
CA TYR A 189 2.77 4.17 6.35
C TYR A 189 4.20 3.65 6.13
N MET A 190 5.22 4.46 6.46
CA MET A 190 6.63 4.06 6.32
C MET A 190 6.99 2.89 7.25
N THR A 191 6.47 2.86 8.48
CA THR A 191 6.68 1.72 9.39
C THR A 191 6.03 0.44 8.85
N ALA A 192 4.85 0.54 8.23
CA ALA A 192 4.23 -0.61 7.56
C ALA A 192 5.10 -1.12 6.40
N LEU A 193 5.58 -0.23 5.52
CA LEU A 193 6.39 -0.61 4.35
C LEU A 193 7.68 -1.36 4.71
N GLN A 194 8.29 -1.09 5.87
CA GLN A 194 9.47 -1.82 6.33
C GLN A 194 9.23 -3.34 6.49
N GLN A 195 7.98 -3.75 6.70
CA GLN A 195 7.62 -5.16 6.87
C GLN A 195 7.42 -5.90 5.54
N VAL A 196 7.22 -5.19 4.43
CA VAL A 196 6.88 -5.78 3.12
C VAL A 196 7.83 -6.89 2.70
N PRO A 197 9.17 -6.77 2.83
CA PRO A 197 10.06 -7.84 2.39
C PRO A 197 9.90 -9.07 3.28
N GLY A 198 9.32 -10.13 2.71
CA GLY A 198 9.20 -11.45 3.33
C GLY A 198 8.12 -11.58 4.41
N MET A 199 7.11 -10.71 4.46
CA MET A 199 5.97 -10.86 5.39
C MET A 199 4.90 -11.84 4.90
N CYS A 200 4.64 -11.93 3.59
CA CYS A 200 3.65 -12.82 3.02
C CYS A 200 4.15 -13.44 1.70
N GLU A 201 3.48 -14.50 1.26
CA GLU A 201 3.79 -15.18 0.00
C GLU A 201 3.07 -14.47 -1.15
N THR A 202 3.63 -14.53 -2.36
CA THR A 202 3.04 -13.89 -3.55
C THR A 202 1.60 -14.31 -3.82
N ARG A 203 1.30 -15.59 -3.59
CA ARG A 203 0.03 -16.23 -3.91
C ARG A 203 -0.69 -16.59 -2.61
N SER A 204 -1.08 -15.58 -1.85
CA SER A 204 -1.75 -15.76 -0.55
C SER A 204 -2.86 -14.74 -0.30
N VAL A 205 -3.74 -15.05 0.65
CA VAL A 205 -4.83 -14.16 1.10
C VAL A 205 -4.25 -12.90 1.73
N GLU A 206 -3.20 -13.05 2.54
CA GLU A 206 -2.48 -11.95 3.18
C GLU A 206 -1.90 -10.97 2.15
N ASN A 207 -1.43 -11.46 1.00
CA ASN A 207 -0.93 -10.61 -0.07
C ASN A 207 -2.04 -9.77 -0.72
N ILE A 208 -3.25 -10.34 -0.86
CA ILE A 208 -4.42 -9.63 -1.37
C ILE A 208 -4.89 -8.58 -0.36
N GLU A 209 -4.95 -8.94 0.93
CA GLU A 209 -5.23 -7.99 2.03
C GLU A 209 -4.21 -6.84 2.04
N ALA A 210 -2.92 -7.15 1.89
CA ALA A 210 -1.85 -6.16 1.88
C ALA A 210 -2.02 -5.14 0.75
N MET A 211 -2.22 -5.63 -0.49
CA MET A 211 -2.48 -4.76 -1.64
C MET A 211 -3.78 -3.96 -1.46
N THR A 212 -4.81 -4.55 -0.86
CA THR A 212 -6.10 -3.87 -0.62
C THR A 212 -5.93 -2.71 0.36
N LEU A 213 -5.19 -2.92 1.46
CA LEU A 213 -4.87 -1.84 2.41
C LEU A 213 -4.07 -0.70 1.77
N LEU A 214 -3.08 -1.03 0.95
CA LEU A 214 -2.31 -0.02 0.20
C LEU A 214 -3.20 0.77 -0.76
N VAL A 215 -4.04 0.10 -1.54
CA VAL A 215 -5.02 0.76 -2.43
C VAL A 215 -5.91 1.72 -1.65
N VAL A 216 -6.46 1.25 -0.53
CA VAL A 216 -7.34 2.04 0.33
C VAL A 216 -6.65 3.28 0.91
N TYR A 217 -5.39 3.15 1.32
CA TYR A 217 -4.57 4.27 1.78
C TYR A 217 -4.30 5.26 0.65
N HIS A 218 -3.83 4.78 -0.51
CA HIS A 218 -3.49 5.62 -1.65
C HIS A 218 -4.70 6.36 -2.25
N LEU A 219 -5.91 5.78 -2.21
CA LEU A 219 -7.14 6.46 -2.62
C LEU A 219 -7.47 7.72 -1.79
N ARG A 220 -6.86 7.87 -0.61
CA ARG A 220 -7.05 9.01 0.32
C ARG A 220 -5.83 9.90 0.45
N SER A 221 -4.69 9.47 -0.07
CA SER A 221 -3.47 10.25 -0.13
C SER A 221 -3.46 11.09 -1.41
N ALA A 222 -2.69 12.19 -1.44
CA ALA A 222 -2.54 13.05 -2.62
C ALA A 222 -1.84 12.37 -3.81
N SER A 223 -1.59 11.07 -3.73
CA SER A 223 -0.73 10.27 -4.61
C SER A 223 -1.53 9.10 -5.19
N SER A 224 -2.14 9.30 -6.37
CA SER A 224 -3.10 8.36 -6.98
C SER A 224 -2.57 7.50 -8.14
N HIS A 225 -1.31 7.68 -8.55
CA HIS A 225 -0.77 6.93 -9.68
C HIS A 225 -0.58 5.45 -9.29
N GLY A 226 -0.61 4.53 -10.26
CA GLY A 226 -0.36 3.10 -10.01
C GLY A 226 -1.51 2.33 -9.33
N ILE A 227 -2.49 2.98 -8.70
CA ILE A 227 -3.60 2.32 -7.97
C ILE A 227 -4.34 1.31 -8.85
N TRP A 228 -4.62 1.65 -10.12
CA TRP A 228 -5.29 0.74 -11.06
C TRP A 228 -4.52 -0.57 -11.28
N TYR A 229 -3.19 -0.49 -11.40
CA TYR A 229 -2.35 -1.67 -11.56
C TYR A 229 -2.34 -2.52 -10.28
N MET A 230 -2.25 -1.87 -9.12
CA MET A 230 -2.25 -2.51 -7.82
C MET A 230 -3.56 -3.25 -7.52
N ILE A 231 -4.70 -2.59 -7.69
CA ILE A 231 -6.00 -3.24 -7.44
C ILE A 231 -6.29 -4.35 -8.47
N GLY A 232 -5.87 -4.16 -9.73
CA GLY A 232 -5.98 -5.22 -10.72
C GLY A 232 -5.09 -6.42 -10.37
N LEU A 233 -3.95 -6.21 -9.72
CA LEU A 233 -3.06 -7.30 -9.30
C LEU A 233 -3.65 -8.06 -8.11
N ALA A 234 -4.23 -7.35 -7.15
CA ALA A 234 -5.02 -7.96 -6.09
C ALA A 234 -6.18 -8.81 -6.65
N MET A 235 -6.91 -8.30 -7.64
CA MET A 235 -7.98 -9.05 -8.29
C MET A 235 -7.45 -10.31 -8.99
N ARG A 236 -6.36 -10.20 -9.76
CA ARG A 236 -5.74 -11.37 -10.42
C ARG A 236 -5.25 -12.41 -9.43
N THR A 237 -4.65 -12.00 -8.31
CA THR A 237 -4.25 -12.93 -7.23
C THR A 237 -5.46 -13.58 -6.57
N ALA A 238 -6.55 -12.84 -6.34
CA ALA A 238 -7.81 -13.39 -5.81
C ALA A 238 -8.45 -14.42 -6.76
N ILE A 239 -8.37 -14.19 -8.07
CA ILE A 239 -8.79 -15.15 -9.09
C ILE A 239 -7.89 -16.39 -9.05
N ASP A 240 -6.57 -16.19 -9.04
CA ASP A 240 -5.57 -17.26 -9.08
C ASP A 240 -5.68 -18.22 -7.89
N ILE A 241 -5.96 -17.72 -6.68
CA ILE A 241 -6.19 -18.58 -5.50
C ILE A 241 -7.65 -19.04 -5.33
N GLY A 242 -8.54 -18.65 -6.24
CA GLY A 242 -9.92 -19.15 -6.27
C GLY A 242 -10.92 -18.47 -5.34
N LEU A 243 -10.66 -17.25 -4.82
CA LEU A 243 -11.61 -16.57 -3.92
C LEU A 243 -12.98 -16.25 -4.56
N HIS A 244 -13.04 -16.22 -5.88
CA HIS A 244 -14.26 -16.01 -6.67
C HIS A 244 -15.11 -17.29 -6.84
N ARG A 245 -14.63 -18.44 -6.33
CA ARG A 245 -15.24 -19.76 -6.55
C ARG A 245 -15.80 -20.34 -5.25
N LYS A 246 -17.09 -20.71 -5.23
CA LYS A 246 -17.74 -21.39 -4.09
C LYS A 246 -17.07 -22.72 -3.72
N ALA A 247 -16.53 -23.44 -4.71
CA ALA A 247 -15.82 -24.69 -4.47
C ALA A 247 -14.59 -24.54 -3.56
N ASN A 248 -14.03 -23.33 -3.45
CA ASN A 248 -12.87 -23.04 -2.61
C ASN A 248 -13.22 -22.86 -1.12
N GLU A 249 -14.52 -22.89 -0.77
CA GLU A 249 -15.01 -22.73 0.60
C GLU A 249 -15.30 -24.06 1.30
N ILE A 250 -15.27 -25.19 0.58
CA ILE A 250 -15.75 -26.50 1.08
C ILE A 250 -15.08 -26.95 2.38
N ASN A 251 -13.80 -26.61 2.57
CA ASN A 251 -13.01 -27.04 3.72
C ASN A 251 -12.62 -25.88 4.66
N LEU A 252 -13.26 -24.71 4.50
CA LEU A 252 -13.00 -23.57 5.37
C LEU A 252 -13.99 -23.58 6.52
N ASP A 253 -13.54 -23.15 7.70
CA ASP A 253 -14.47 -22.83 8.77
C ASP A 253 -15.36 -21.63 8.36
N PRO A 254 -16.59 -21.52 8.91
CA PRO A 254 -17.54 -20.48 8.50
C PRO A 254 -16.99 -19.05 8.61
N PHE A 255 -16.18 -18.77 9.64
CA PHE A 255 -15.61 -17.44 9.85
C PHE A 255 -14.59 -17.11 8.76
N THR A 256 -13.63 -18.01 8.50
CA THR A 256 -12.64 -17.84 7.43
C THR A 256 -13.30 -17.71 6.06
N ALA A 257 -14.33 -18.50 5.78
CA ALA A 257 -15.11 -18.38 4.54
C ALA A 257 -15.74 -16.98 4.41
N GLN A 258 -16.37 -16.46 5.48
CA GLN A 258 -16.91 -15.10 5.48
C GLN A 258 -15.83 -14.04 5.26
N MET A 259 -14.66 -14.19 5.88
CA MET A 259 -13.57 -13.23 5.69
C MET A 259 -13.03 -13.23 4.25
N HIS A 260 -12.88 -14.42 3.65
CA HIS A 260 -12.51 -14.56 2.24
C HIS A 260 -13.54 -13.92 1.30
N ARG A 261 -14.84 -14.11 1.56
CA ARG A 261 -15.93 -13.45 0.81
C ARG A 261 -15.81 -11.94 0.92
N ARG A 262 -15.69 -11.39 2.13
CA ARG A 262 -15.59 -9.95 2.36
C ARG A 262 -14.38 -9.33 1.66
N LEU A 263 -13.24 -10.02 1.69
CA LEU A 263 -12.04 -9.61 0.97
C LEU A 263 -12.27 -9.61 -0.54
N PHE A 264 -12.77 -10.71 -1.11
CA PHE A 264 -13.04 -10.80 -2.54
C PHE A 264 -13.98 -9.70 -3.03
N TRP A 265 -15.13 -9.53 -2.36
CA TRP A 265 -16.12 -8.53 -2.75
C TRP A 265 -15.62 -7.09 -2.54
N THR A 266 -14.76 -6.85 -1.55
CA THR A 266 -14.08 -5.56 -1.38
C THR A 266 -13.14 -5.28 -2.56
N VAL A 267 -12.30 -6.24 -2.93
CA VAL A 267 -11.36 -6.10 -4.06
C VAL A 267 -12.12 -5.89 -5.37
N TYR A 268 -13.20 -6.65 -5.59
CA TYR A 268 -14.10 -6.51 -6.74
C TYR A 268 -14.72 -5.12 -6.83
N TYR A 269 -15.26 -4.62 -5.72
CA TYR A 269 -15.84 -3.29 -5.67
C TYR A 269 -14.79 -2.20 -5.97
N LEU A 270 -13.63 -2.27 -5.31
CA LEU A 270 -12.55 -1.29 -5.48
C LEU A 270 -12.02 -1.28 -6.92
N GLU A 271 -11.81 -2.45 -7.54
CA GLU A 271 -11.35 -2.53 -8.93
C GLU A 271 -12.33 -1.82 -9.87
N ARG A 272 -13.64 -2.02 -9.68
CA ARG A 272 -14.67 -1.39 -10.50
C ARG A 272 -14.72 0.11 -10.31
N VAL A 273 -14.69 0.59 -9.06
CA VAL A 273 -14.67 2.03 -8.78
C VAL A 273 -13.46 2.69 -9.45
N VAL A 274 -12.26 2.11 -9.29
CA VAL A 274 -11.03 2.64 -9.88
C VAL A 274 -11.08 2.58 -11.40
N SER A 275 -11.52 1.45 -11.97
CA SER A 275 -11.57 1.26 -13.43
C SER A 275 -12.60 2.18 -14.09
N MET A 276 -13.80 2.31 -13.50
CA MET A 276 -14.83 3.25 -13.97
C MET A 276 -14.31 4.70 -13.94
N SER A 277 -13.66 5.10 -12.85
CA SER A 277 -13.12 6.46 -12.70
C SER A 277 -12.04 6.78 -13.74
N LEU A 278 -11.36 5.77 -14.27
CA LEU A 278 -10.30 5.91 -15.27
C LEU A 278 -10.75 5.55 -16.70
N GLY A 279 -12.02 5.18 -16.90
CA GLY A 279 -12.52 4.74 -18.21
C GLY A 279 -11.88 3.44 -18.71
N ARG A 280 -11.48 2.54 -17.80
CA ARG A 280 -10.79 1.27 -18.11
C ARG A 280 -11.73 0.07 -17.94
N PRO A 281 -11.53 -1.02 -18.70
CA PRO A 281 -12.30 -2.25 -18.53
C PRO A 281 -11.96 -2.97 -17.20
N PHE A 282 -12.91 -3.77 -16.71
CA PHE A 282 -12.75 -4.63 -15.53
C PHE A 282 -12.02 -5.92 -15.88
N SER A 283 -11.36 -6.55 -14.90
CA SER A 283 -10.63 -7.81 -15.17
C SER A 283 -11.52 -9.06 -15.07
N LEU A 284 -12.59 -9.02 -14.27
CA LEU A 284 -13.47 -10.17 -14.01
C LEU A 284 -14.92 -9.88 -14.41
N SER A 285 -15.47 -10.76 -15.27
CA SER A 285 -16.89 -10.76 -15.63
C SER A 285 -17.73 -11.48 -14.58
N ASP A 286 -18.91 -10.93 -14.29
CA ASP A 286 -19.81 -11.44 -13.24
C ASP A 286 -20.23 -12.89 -13.46
N ARG A 287 -20.32 -13.32 -14.72
CA ARG A 287 -20.65 -14.70 -15.08
C ARG A 287 -19.61 -15.74 -14.64
N HIS A 288 -18.40 -15.31 -14.26
CA HIS A 288 -17.35 -16.21 -13.78
C HIS A 288 -17.31 -16.31 -12.25
N ILE A 289 -18.14 -15.53 -11.55
CA ILE A 289 -18.20 -15.50 -10.09
C ILE A 289 -19.35 -16.40 -9.65
N ASP A 290 -19.06 -17.38 -8.79
CA ASP A 290 -20.09 -18.21 -8.16
C ASP A 290 -20.00 -18.27 -6.63
N VAL A 291 -19.05 -17.54 -6.04
CA VAL A 291 -19.03 -17.27 -4.59
C VAL A 291 -20.20 -16.37 -4.19
N GLU A 292 -20.82 -16.67 -3.05
CA GLU A 292 -21.94 -15.91 -2.52
C GLU A 292 -21.50 -14.54 -1.98
N LEU A 293 -22.46 -13.61 -1.86
CA LEU A 293 -22.24 -12.34 -1.15
C LEU A 293 -21.92 -12.62 0.33
N PRO A 294 -21.17 -11.72 1.01
CA PRO A 294 -20.97 -11.82 2.45
C PRO A 294 -22.30 -11.69 3.18
N LEU A 295 -22.42 -12.37 4.30
CA LEU A 295 -23.58 -12.23 5.17
C LEU A 295 -23.55 -10.88 5.90
N ASP A 296 -24.74 -10.35 6.19
CA ASP A 296 -24.94 -9.15 7.00
C ASP A 296 -24.81 -9.47 8.50
N VAL A 297 -23.63 -9.96 8.87
CA VAL A 297 -23.23 -10.31 10.24
C VAL A 297 -21.94 -9.58 10.57
N ASN A 298 -21.63 -9.36 11.85
CA ASN A 298 -20.41 -8.64 12.21
C ASN A 298 -19.16 -9.46 11.86
N ASP A 299 -17.95 -8.88 11.83
CA ASP A 299 -16.66 -9.58 11.71
C ASP A 299 -16.11 -10.05 13.08
N ASP A 300 -16.96 -10.18 14.10
CA ASP A 300 -16.52 -10.70 15.40
C ASP A 300 -16.58 -12.23 15.37
N ALA A 301 -15.44 -12.90 15.53
CA ALA A 301 -15.36 -14.36 15.62
C ALA A 301 -16.15 -14.96 16.82
N ASN A 302 -16.58 -14.12 17.75
CA ASN A 302 -17.48 -14.47 18.87
C ASN A 302 -18.95 -14.19 18.59
N ASP A 303 -19.29 -13.64 17.42
CA ASP A 303 -20.67 -13.45 17.03
C ASP A 303 -21.35 -14.83 16.89
N VAL A 304 -22.40 -15.02 17.68
CA VAL A 304 -23.18 -16.26 17.72
C VAL A 304 -23.75 -16.55 16.33
N ASP A 305 -24.10 -15.50 15.58
CA ASP A 305 -24.66 -15.61 14.24
C ASP A 305 -23.66 -16.16 13.20
N ILE A 306 -22.34 -16.06 13.43
CA ILE A 306 -21.32 -16.67 12.54
C ILE A 306 -21.07 -18.14 12.93
N ARG A 307 -21.08 -18.45 14.22
CA ARG A 307 -20.82 -19.80 14.74
C ARG A 307 -21.97 -20.77 14.48
N ASP A 308 -23.19 -20.25 14.46
CA ASP A 308 -24.41 -21.03 14.25
C ASP A 308 -24.86 -21.03 12.77
N LEU A 309 -24.03 -20.53 11.85
CA LEU A 309 -24.33 -20.63 10.43
C LEU A 309 -24.47 -22.10 10.03
N PRO A 310 -25.61 -22.51 9.43
CA PRO A 310 -25.73 -23.85 8.88
C PRO A 310 -24.62 -24.01 7.85
N ASP A 311 -23.96 -25.17 7.86
CA ASP A 311 -22.95 -25.50 6.87
C ASP A 311 -23.52 -25.17 5.47
N PRO A 312 -22.84 -24.33 4.67
CA PRO A 312 -23.31 -23.88 3.36
C PRO A 312 -23.63 -25.03 2.39
N PHE A 313 -23.25 -26.27 2.72
CA PHE A 313 -23.54 -27.49 1.95
C PHE A 313 -24.76 -28.29 2.47
N THR A 314 -25.36 -27.93 3.61
CA THR A 314 -26.50 -28.65 4.19
C THR A 314 -27.79 -28.48 3.38
N SER A 315 -27.96 -27.35 2.69
CA SER A 315 -29.17 -27.04 1.90
C SER A 315 -29.25 -27.79 0.56
N TYR A 316 -28.19 -28.51 0.16
CA TYR A 316 -28.10 -29.25 -1.11
C TYR A 316 -27.93 -30.76 -0.92
N ARG A 317 -28.35 -31.35 0.22
CA ARG A 317 -28.65 -32.78 0.22
C ARG A 317 -29.89 -32.98 -0.66
N PHE A 318 -29.66 -33.52 -1.86
CA PHE A 318 -30.71 -34.01 -2.74
C PHE A 318 -31.71 -34.80 -1.90
N LYS A 319 -32.98 -34.36 -1.92
CA LYS A 319 -34.08 -35.23 -1.50
C LYS A 319 -34.07 -36.39 -2.48
N ASP A 320 -33.78 -37.59 -1.99
CA ASP A 320 -33.92 -38.81 -2.77
C ASP A 320 -35.34 -38.85 -3.36
N PRO A 321 -35.50 -39.08 -4.67
CA PRO A 321 -36.83 -39.19 -5.27
C PRO A 321 -37.52 -40.45 -4.72
N ALA A 322 -38.74 -40.25 -4.22
CA ALA A 322 -39.64 -41.29 -3.75
C ALA A 322 -40.20 -42.14 -4.91
#